data_AF-A0A348VEQ9-F1
#
_entry.id   AF-A0A348VEQ9-F1
#
_cell.length_a   1.000
_cell.length_b   1.000
_cell.length_c   1.000
_cell.angle_alpha   90.00
_cell.angle_beta   90.00
_cell.angle_gamma   90.00
#
_symmetry.space_group_name_H-M   'P 1'
#
loop_
_entity.id
_entity.type
_entity.pdbx_description
1 polymer ?
#
loop_
_entity_poly.entity_id
_entity_poly.type
_entity_poly.pdbx_seq_one_letter_code
_entity_poly.pdbx_strand_id
1 'polypeptide(L)'
;MDRNLMADILEQVADFLEKGEYRKKVRVGITTLGSEHGTEEIIRGAELAQKLYDDVEVVLIGAKGNSFLHCYEAQTLEGCHCLMEELLDKHEIDACVTLHYNFPLGVSTVGRLITPAKGKEILLATTTGTAAADRVEAMVKNAVYGNIVAKALGIKEPTVGILNVDGARQVERVLNQLKERGYPIKFAQSLREDGGVVMRGNDLLAASCDVMVTDTLTGNLLVKILSAFTTGGDYESIGFGYGPGIGEGYDRIIMILSRASGAPVAANAIKFAADLVKGNLKEISRQEFEMLNRIGWKDLLSKKEKAPAADLQEVKMPDPKPVAEEISGIDVLELEDVVKLLWSHGIYAESGMGCTGPVIRVSEEDLEEAMKLLQEAMQ
;
A
#
# COMPACT_ATOMS: atom_id res chain seq x y z
N MET A 1 -10.16 -26.61 -33.97
CA MET A 1 -11.00 -26.19 -32.83
C MET A 1 -10.48 -26.96 -31.64
N ASP A 2 -9.94 -26.26 -30.66
CA ASP A 2 -9.20 -26.88 -29.56
C ASP A 2 -10.14 -27.77 -28.73
N ARG A 3 -9.71 -28.99 -28.42
CA ARG A 3 -10.58 -30.00 -27.79
C ARG A 3 -10.96 -29.57 -26.37
N ASN A 4 -10.10 -28.78 -25.72
CA ASN A 4 -10.33 -28.17 -24.42
C ASN A 4 -11.36 -27.05 -24.49
N LEU A 5 -11.31 -26.20 -25.53
CA LEU A 5 -12.31 -25.13 -25.72
C LEU A 5 -13.72 -25.69 -25.90
N MET A 6 -13.87 -26.82 -26.62
CA MET A 6 -15.16 -27.49 -26.75
C MET A 6 -15.65 -28.10 -25.43
N ALA A 7 -14.75 -28.68 -24.64
CA ALA A 7 -15.09 -29.24 -23.33
C ALA A 7 -15.54 -28.13 -22.36
N ASP A 8 -14.77 -27.04 -22.30
CA ASP A 8 -15.09 -25.87 -21.48
C ASP A 8 -16.44 -25.28 -21.87
N ILE A 9 -16.73 -25.13 -23.18
CA ILE A 9 -18.03 -24.61 -23.65
C ILE A 9 -19.18 -25.55 -23.28
N LEU A 10 -18.99 -26.87 -23.38
CA LEU A 10 -20.04 -27.84 -23.04
C LEU A 10 -20.32 -27.89 -21.53
N GLU A 11 -19.27 -27.80 -20.70
CA GLU A 11 -19.39 -27.71 -19.25
C GLU A 11 -20.03 -26.37 -18.84
N GLN A 12 -19.67 -25.27 -19.51
CA GLN A 12 -20.30 -23.95 -19.35
C GLN A 12 -21.79 -23.96 -19.68
N VAL A 13 -22.19 -24.66 -20.74
CA VAL A 13 -23.62 -24.79 -21.12
C VAL A 13 -24.38 -25.65 -20.10
N ALA A 14 -23.77 -26.71 -19.56
CA ALA A 14 -24.38 -27.55 -18.54
C ALA A 14 -24.64 -26.78 -17.24
N ASP A 15 -23.64 -26.03 -16.75
CA ASP A 15 -23.78 -25.21 -15.54
C ASP A 15 -24.84 -24.10 -15.68
N PHE A 16 -24.92 -23.47 -16.86
CA PHE A 16 -25.94 -22.46 -17.16
C PHE A 16 -27.35 -23.05 -17.10
N LEU A 17 -27.54 -24.25 -17.66
CA LEU A 17 -28.83 -24.95 -17.67
C LEU A 17 -29.27 -25.39 -16.26
N GLU A 18 -28.32 -25.68 -15.37
CA GLU A 18 -28.61 -26.17 -14.02
C GLU A 18 -28.87 -25.04 -13.01
N LYS A 19 -28.11 -23.94 -13.08
CA LYS A 19 -28.10 -22.89 -12.05
C LYS A 19 -28.73 -21.57 -12.48
N GLY A 20 -29.04 -21.40 -13.76
CA GLY A 20 -29.70 -20.19 -14.29
C GLY A 20 -28.84 -18.92 -14.30
N GLU A 21 -27.61 -18.97 -13.80
CA GLU A 21 -26.64 -17.88 -13.84
C GLU A 21 -25.32 -18.33 -14.45
N TYR A 22 -24.83 -17.55 -15.42
CA TYR A 22 -23.51 -17.68 -16.02
C TYR A 22 -22.51 -16.82 -15.22
N ARG A 23 -21.57 -17.43 -14.50
CA ARG A 23 -20.38 -16.73 -13.99
C ARG A 23 -19.15 -17.62 -14.16
N LYS A 24 -18.28 -17.28 -15.11
CA LYS A 24 -16.94 -17.87 -15.18
C LYS A 24 -16.26 -17.63 -13.83
N LYS A 25 -15.91 -18.71 -13.12
CA LYS A 25 -15.19 -18.61 -11.85
C LYS A 25 -13.81 -18.04 -12.10
N VAL A 26 -13.34 -17.21 -11.18
CA VAL A 26 -11.95 -16.75 -11.19
C VAL A 26 -11.08 -17.85 -10.62
N ARG A 27 -10.07 -18.28 -11.36
CA ARG A 27 -9.17 -19.36 -10.95
C ARG A 27 -7.97 -18.77 -10.22
N VAL A 28 -7.88 -19.01 -8.91
CA VAL A 28 -6.84 -18.45 -8.04
C VAL A 28 -5.93 -19.55 -7.53
N GLY A 29 -4.64 -19.44 -7.84
CA GLY A 29 -3.60 -20.30 -7.28
C GLY A 29 -3.20 -19.90 -5.87
N ILE A 30 -2.77 -20.86 -5.06
CA ILE A 30 -2.07 -20.59 -3.80
C ILE A 30 -0.90 -21.55 -3.60
N THR A 31 0.27 -20.99 -3.30
CA THR A 31 1.45 -21.80 -2.99
C THR A 31 1.34 -22.38 -1.58
N THR A 32 1.59 -23.68 -1.40
CA THR A 32 1.36 -24.36 -0.11
C THR A 32 2.60 -24.54 0.78
N LEU A 33 3.79 -24.17 0.28
CA LEU A 33 5.06 -24.34 0.99
C LEU A 33 5.55 -23.02 1.61
N GLY A 34 6.15 -23.10 2.80
CA GLY A 34 6.86 -21.98 3.46
C GLY A 34 6.16 -21.33 4.65
N SER A 35 5.00 -21.85 5.08
CA SER A 35 4.27 -21.32 6.25
C SER A 35 4.94 -21.77 7.56
N GLU A 36 4.97 -20.86 8.53
CA GLU A 36 5.43 -21.17 9.90
C GLU A 36 4.41 -22.03 10.66
N HIS A 37 3.15 -22.08 10.19
CA HIS A 37 2.07 -22.93 10.73
C HIS A 37 1.93 -24.27 9.99
N GLY A 38 2.81 -24.53 9.03
CA GLY A 38 2.81 -25.74 8.21
C GLY A 38 1.89 -25.67 6.99
N THR A 39 2.15 -26.57 6.03
CA THR A 39 1.42 -26.64 4.74
C THR A 39 -0.08 -26.88 4.92
N GLU A 40 -0.47 -27.68 5.89
CA GLU A 40 -1.89 -27.99 6.16
C GLU A 40 -2.71 -26.74 6.52
N GLU A 41 -2.11 -25.73 7.16
CA GLU A 41 -2.82 -24.49 7.49
C GLU A 41 -3.14 -23.67 6.23
N ILE A 42 -2.23 -23.63 5.25
CA ILE A 42 -2.46 -22.97 3.96
C ILE A 42 -3.49 -23.74 3.13
N ILE A 43 -3.40 -25.07 3.09
CA ILE A 43 -4.40 -25.93 2.44
C ILE A 43 -5.78 -25.70 3.07
N ARG A 44 -5.87 -25.62 4.40
CA ARG A 44 -7.12 -25.32 5.10
C ARG A 44 -7.68 -23.95 4.69
N GLY A 45 -6.83 -22.94 4.52
CA GLY A 45 -7.24 -21.62 4.00
C GLY A 45 -7.76 -21.70 2.56
N ALA A 46 -7.11 -22.48 1.70
CA ALA A 46 -7.53 -22.72 0.33
C ALA A 46 -8.91 -23.41 0.26
N GLU A 47 -9.11 -24.47 1.05
CA GLU A 47 -10.39 -25.18 1.13
C GLU A 47 -11.50 -24.31 1.73
N LEU A 48 -11.16 -23.46 2.70
CA LEU A 48 -12.08 -22.49 3.28
C LEU A 48 -12.55 -21.50 2.21
N ALA A 49 -11.64 -20.93 1.41
CA ALA A 49 -12.01 -20.06 0.29
C ALA A 49 -12.89 -20.78 -0.73
N GLN A 50 -12.55 -22.02 -1.12
CA GLN A 50 -13.33 -22.80 -2.07
C GLN A 50 -14.77 -23.04 -1.60
N LYS A 51 -14.98 -23.19 -0.28
CA LYS A 51 -16.30 -23.38 0.33
C LYS A 51 -17.08 -22.08 0.49
N LEU A 52 -16.41 -20.97 0.79
CA LEU A 52 -17.05 -19.69 1.08
C LEU A 52 -17.42 -18.91 -0.19
N TYR A 53 -16.64 -19.04 -1.26
CA TYR A 53 -16.76 -18.21 -2.46
C TYR A 53 -17.11 -19.07 -3.67
N ASP A 54 -18.37 -19.04 -4.07
CA ASP A 54 -18.93 -19.81 -5.20
C ASP A 54 -18.37 -19.36 -6.56
N ASP A 55 -17.94 -18.11 -6.63
CA ASP A 55 -17.40 -17.43 -7.79
C ASP A 55 -15.86 -17.52 -7.91
N VAL A 56 -15.24 -18.44 -7.15
CA VAL A 56 -13.80 -18.73 -7.15
C VAL A 56 -13.54 -20.23 -7.32
N GLU A 57 -12.58 -20.56 -8.17
CA GLU A 57 -11.96 -21.88 -8.26
C GLU A 57 -10.55 -21.80 -7.66
N VAL A 58 -10.29 -22.57 -6.61
CA VAL A 58 -9.00 -22.55 -5.91
C VAL A 58 -8.14 -23.72 -6.37
N VAL A 59 -6.89 -23.44 -6.74
CA VAL A 59 -5.90 -24.47 -7.07
C VAL A 59 -4.67 -24.35 -6.18
N LEU A 60 -4.11 -25.49 -5.80
CA LEU A 60 -2.89 -25.58 -5.02
C LEU A 60 -1.67 -25.62 -5.93
N ILE A 61 -0.57 -25.02 -5.49
CA ILE A 61 0.73 -25.09 -6.14
C ILE A 61 1.76 -25.53 -5.08
N GLY A 62 2.32 -26.73 -5.22
CA GLY A 62 3.24 -27.33 -4.25
C GLY A 62 2.76 -28.66 -3.69
N ALA A 63 2.76 -28.79 -2.37
CA ALA A 63 2.28 -29.99 -1.70
C ALA A 63 0.73 -30.04 -1.68
N LYS A 64 0.18 -31.18 -2.09
CA LYS A 64 -1.28 -31.44 -2.12
C LYS A 64 -1.88 -31.75 -0.75
N GLY A 65 -1.11 -32.34 0.16
CA GLY A 65 -1.60 -32.87 1.43
C GLY A 65 -2.77 -33.85 1.21
N ASN A 66 -3.80 -33.76 2.06
CA ASN A 66 -5.04 -34.54 1.94
C ASN A 66 -6.17 -33.78 1.21
N SER A 67 -5.84 -32.70 0.49
CA SER A 67 -6.86 -31.85 -0.10
C SER A 67 -7.55 -32.48 -1.30
N PHE A 68 -8.83 -32.14 -1.46
CA PHE A 68 -9.63 -32.45 -2.65
C PHE A 68 -9.41 -31.43 -3.79
N LEU A 69 -8.74 -30.31 -3.54
CA LEU A 69 -8.48 -29.29 -4.54
C LEU A 69 -7.53 -29.80 -5.63
N HIS A 70 -7.68 -29.25 -6.84
CA HIS A 70 -6.71 -29.48 -7.90
C HIS A 70 -5.33 -28.95 -7.45
N CYS A 71 -4.27 -29.71 -7.71
CA CYS A 71 -2.93 -29.37 -7.27
C CYS A 71 -1.94 -29.53 -8.41
N TYR A 72 -1.18 -28.48 -8.67
CA TYR A 72 0.01 -28.49 -9.49
C TYR A 72 1.21 -28.77 -8.57
N GLU A 73 1.74 -29.99 -8.63
CA GLU A 73 2.73 -30.45 -7.66
C GLU A 73 4.12 -29.82 -7.88
N ALA A 74 4.72 -29.34 -6.79
CA ALA A 74 6.11 -28.90 -6.74
C ALA A 74 6.73 -29.24 -5.39
N GLN A 75 8.01 -29.65 -5.38
CA GLN A 75 8.70 -30.12 -4.17
C GLN A 75 9.44 -29.00 -3.43
N THR A 76 9.74 -27.90 -4.11
CA THR A 76 10.44 -26.76 -3.56
C THR A 76 9.63 -25.50 -3.77
N LEU A 77 9.88 -24.53 -2.91
CA LEU A 77 9.28 -23.21 -2.96
C LEU A 77 9.63 -22.44 -4.24
N GLU A 78 10.88 -22.56 -4.69
CA GLU A 78 11.33 -22.05 -5.99
C GLU A 78 10.55 -22.72 -7.13
N GLY A 79 10.35 -24.04 -7.05
CA GLY A 79 9.50 -24.77 -7.99
C GLY A 79 8.06 -24.27 -7.99
N CYS A 80 7.50 -23.96 -6.81
CA CYS A 80 6.17 -23.33 -6.71
C CYS A 80 6.13 -21.97 -7.41
N HIS A 81 7.17 -21.14 -7.26
CA HIS A 81 7.23 -19.83 -7.92
C HIS A 81 7.34 -19.94 -9.44
N CYS A 82 8.22 -20.81 -9.96
CA CYS A 82 8.32 -21.06 -11.40
C CYS A 82 6.99 -21.55 -11.98
N LEU A 83 6.32 -22.50 -11.32
CA LEU A 83 5.05 -23.05 -11.77
C LEU A 83 3.92 -22.02 -11.68
N MET A 84 3.88 -21.22 -10.60
CA MET A 84 2.97 -20.08 -10.47
C MET A 84 3.12 -19.11 -11.65
N GLU A 85 4.34 -18.72 -11.99
CA GLU A 85 4.60 -17.80 -13.10
C GLU A 85 4.16 -18.39 -14.44
N GLU A 86 4.50 -19.66 -14.71
CA GLU A 86 4.09 -20.37 -15.91
C GLU A 86 2.56 -20.43 -16.06
N LEU A 87 1.84 -20.74 -14.97
CA LEU A 87 0.38 -20.82 -14.96
C LEU A 87 -0.28 -19.45 -15.17
N LEU A 88 0.29 -18.38 -14.59
CA LEU A 88 -0.18 -17.01 -14.79
C LEU A 88 0.03 -16.56 -16.25
N ASP A 89 1.22 -16.83 -16.81
CA ASP A 89 1.59 -16.41 -18.16
C ASP A 89 0.80 -17.18 -19.23
N LYS A 90 0.44 -18.44 -18.96
CA LYS A 90 -0.45 -19.25 -19.82
C LYS A 90 -1.93 -18.96 -19.62
N HIS A 91 -2.29 -18.11 -18.66
CA HIS A 91 -3.68 -17.86 -18.25
C HIS A 91 -4.42 -19.12 -17.80
N GLU A 92 -3.69 -20.10 -17.24
CA GLU A 92 -4.31 -21.22 -16.54
C GLU A 92 -4.85 -20.80 -15.17
N ILE A 93 -4.24 -19.80 -14.54
CA ILE A 93 -4.77 -19.12 -13.36
C ILE A 93 -4.81 -17.61 -13.59
N ASP A 94 -5.77 -16.92 -12.99
CA ASP A 94 -5.97 -15.49 -13.17
C ASP A 94 -5.15 -14.65 -12.16
N ALA A 95 -4.91 -15.21 -10.98
CA ALA A 95 -4.13 -14.63 -9.89
C ALA A 95 -3.51 -15.72 -9.02
N CYS A 96 -2.50 -15.37 -8.23
CA CYS A 96 -1.91 -16.30 -7.27
C CYS A 96 -1.60 -15.64 -5.92
N VAL A 97 -1.77 -16.41 -4.84
CA VAL A 97 -1.37 -16.04 -3.48
C VAL A 97 -0.11 -16.80 -3.09
N THR A 98 0.89 -16.12 -2.52
CA THR A 98 2.15 -16.73 -2.08
C THR A 98 2.70 -16.08 -0.82
N LEU A 99 3.46 -16.83 -0.02
CA LEU A 99 3.97 -16.38 1.29
C LEU A 99 5.18 -15.44 1.20
N HIS A 100 5.87 -15.43 0.08
CA HIS A 100 6.89 -14.44 -0.25
C HIS A 100 7.16 -14.55 -1.74
N TYR A 101 7.55 -13.42 -2.32
CA TYR A 101 7.94 -13.31 -3.71
C TYR A 101 8.80 -12.06 -3.86
N ASN A 102 9.82 -12.16 -4.70
CA ASN A 102 10.73 -11.05 -4.96
C ASN A 102 10.20 -10.26 -6.15
N PHE A 103 9.58 -9.12 -5.87
CA PHE A 103 9.16 -8.20 -6.92
C PHE A 103 10.34 -7.38 -7.47
N PRO A 104 10.30 -6.98 -8.75
CA PRO A 104 11.29 -6.06 -9.31
C PRO A 104 11.17 -4.67 -8.68
N LEU A 105 12.24 -3.88 -8.79
CA LEU A 105 12.23 -2.47 -8.39
C LEU A 105 11.13 -1.72 -9.17
N GLY A 106 10.38 -0.87 -8.47
CA GLY A 106 9.20 -0.19 -9.02
C GLY A 106 7.89 -0.85 -8.60
N VAL A 107 7.91 -2.08 -8.10
CA VAL A 107 6.73 -2.80 -7.66
C VAL A 107 6.67 -2.87 -6.13
N SER A 108 5.52 -2.51 -5.58
CA SER A 108 5.22 -2.62 -4.15
C SER A 108 3.78 -3.05 -3.95
N THR A 109 3.46 -3.54 -2.75
CA THR A 109 2.18 -4.19 -2.48
C THR A 109 1.17 -3.30 -1.78
N VAL A 110 -0.12 -3.50 -2.02
CA VAL A 110 -1.20 -2.73 -1.35
C VAL A 110 -2.03 -3.66 -0.47
N GLY A 111 -1.80 -3.65 0.84
CA GLY A 111 -2.50 -4.53 1.77
C GLY A 111 -3.94 -4.08 2.01
N ARG A 112 -4.81 -5.02 2.40
CA ARG A 112 -6.20 -4.75 2.78
C ARG A 112 -6.42 -5.26 4.20
N LEU A 113 -6.75 -4.34 5.09
CA LEU A 113 -6.86 -4.59 6.52
C LEU A 113 -8.29 -4.38 7.00
N ILE A 114 -8.64 -4.99 8.12
CA ILE A 114 -9.88 -4.70 8.84
C ILE A 114 -9.51 -3.91 10.09
N THR A 115 -10.11 -2.73 10.23
CA THR A 115 -9.80 -1.82 11.32
C THR A 115 -10.50 -2.24 12.61
N PRO A 116 -9.81 -2.26 13.76
CA PRO A 116 -10.36 -2.79 15.00
C PRO A 116 -11.43 -1.88 15.61
N ALA A 117 -11.41 -0.57 15.35
CA ALA A 117 -12.36 0.34 16.00
C ALA A 117 -13.77 0.27 15.39
N LYS A 118 -13.88 -0.02 14.08
CA LYS A 118 -15.18 0.01 13.36
C LYS A 118 -15.45 -1.22 12.49
N GLY A 119 -14.54 -2.20 12.46
CA GLY A 119 -14.65 -3.37 11.56
C GLY A 119 -14.67 -2.99 10.09
N LYS A 120 -14.19 -1.79 9.74
CA LYS A 120 -14.17 -1.28 8.37
C LYS A 120 -12.89 -1.68 7.69
N GLU A 121 -12.97 -1.91 6.39
CA GLU A 121 -11.80 -2.21 5.59
C GLU A 121 -11.05 -0.93 5.21
N ILE A 122 -9.73 -1.03 5.11
CA ILE A 122 -8.85 0.05 4.63
C ILE A 122 -7.70 -0.56 3.82
N LEU A 123 -7.26 0.17 2.78
CA LEU A 123 -6.06 -0.19 2.02
C LEU A 123 -4.83 0.50 2.58
N LEU A 124 -3.74 -0.25 2.73
CA LEU A 124 -2.45 0.25 3.20
C LEU A 124 -1.45 0.25 2.04
N ALA A 125 -1.01 1.44 1.63
CA ALA A 125 -0.12 1.66 0.50
C ALA A 125 1.23 2.21 1.01
N THR A 126 2.23 1.38 1.32
CA THR A 126 2.46 -0.04 0.93
C THR A 126 2.79 -0.95 2.12
N THR A 127 2.93 -2.27 1.92
CA THR A 127 3.22 -3.25 3.00
C THR A 127 4.48 -4.09 2.78
N THR A 128 4.93 -4.25 1.54
CA THR A 128 6.21 -4.87 1.15
C THR A 128 6.57 -4.45 -0.29
N GLY A 129 7.82 -4.67 -0.69
CA GLY A 129 8.35 -4.28 -1.99
C GLY A 129 8.95 -2.87 -2.01
N THR A 130 9.51 -2.48 -3.16
CA THR A 130 10.31 -1.26 -3.30
C THR A 130 9.88 -0.50 -4.54
N ALA A 131 9.00 0.50 -4.38
CA ALA A 131 8.52 1.33 -5.49
C ALA A 131 9.59 2.33 -6.01
N ALA A 132 10.50 2.77 -5.13
CA ALA A 132 11.64 3.61 -5.46
C ALA A 132 12.71 3.50 -4.36
N ALA A 133 13.93 3.96 -4.66
CA ALA A 133 14.99 4.04 -3.67
C ALA A 133 14.79 5.21 -2.69
N ASP A 134 14.24 6.32 -3.17
CA ASP A 134 13.87 7.46 -2.32
C ASP A 134 12.52 7.23 -1.64
N ARG A 135 12.43 7.56 -0.35
CA ARG A 135 11.23 7.33 0.47
C ARG A 135 10.03 8.14 0.00
N VAL A 136 10.22 9.44 -0.30
CA VAL A 136 9.15 10.34 -0.72
C VAL A 136 8.64 9.91 -2.08
N GLU A 137 9.55 9.64 -3.02
CA GLU A 137 9.20 9.08 -4.33
C GLU A 137 8.40 7.77 -4.18
N ALA A 138 8.87 6.86 -3.33
CA ALA A 138 8.21 5.58 -3.09
C ALA A 138 6.79 5.79 -2.54
N MET A 139 6.61 6.67 -1.56
CA MET A 139 5.30 6.97 -0.97
C MET A 139 4.34 7.62 -1.98
N VAL A 140 4.81 8.51 -2.85
CA VAL A 140 4.00 9.10 -3.94
C VAL A 140 3.54 8.01 -4.91
N LYS A 141 4.45 7.11 -5.33
CA LYS A 141 4.09 5.95 -6.17
C LYS A 141 3.09 5.04 -5.45
N ASN A 142 3.30 4.75 -4.17
CA ASN A 142 2.40 3.93 -3.38
C ASN A 142 1.00 4.54 -3.30
N ALA A 143 0.86 5.87 -3.19
CA ALA A 143 -0.45 6.53 -3.22
C ALA A 143 -1.22 6.24 -4.52
N VAL A 144 -0.52 6.27 -5.67
CA VAL A 144 -1.07 5.84 -6.97
C VAL A 144 -1.47 4.37 -6.94
N TYR A 145 -0.61 3.50 -6.41
CA TYR A 145 -0.86 2.05 -6.38
C TYR A 145 -2.08 1.72 -5.52
N GLY A 146 -2.22 2.38 -4.38
CA GLY A 146 -3.41 2.29 -3.53
C GLY A 146 -4.69 2.74 -4.25
N ASN A 147 -4.62 3.83 -5.03
CA ASN A 147 -5.74 4.32 -5.84
C ASN A 147 -6.16 3.30 -6.91
N ILE A 148 -5.19 2.71 -7.61
CA ILE A 148 -5.42 1.64 -8.61
C ILE A 148 -6.16 0.45 -7.97
N VAL A 149 -5.68 -0.02 -6.83
CA VAL A 149 -6.28 -1.15 -6.11
C VAL A 149 -7.67 -0.81 -5.59
N ALA A 150 -7.88 0.39 -5.05
CA ALA A 150 -9.19 0.84 -4.60
C ALA A 150 -10.21 0.90 -5.74
N LYS A 151 -9.81 1.43 -6.91
CA LYS A 151 -10.63 1.47 -8.12
C LYS A 151 -10.97 0.06 -8.63
N ALA A 152 -10.02 -0.87 -8.60
CA ALA A 152 -10.26 -2.27 -8.93
C ALA A 152 -11.23 -2.94 -7.95
N LEU A 153 -11.25 -2.54 -6.69
CA LEU A 153 -12.26 -2.99 -5.72
C LEU A 153 -13.62 -2.28 -5.88
N GLY A 154 -13.80 -1.43 -6.90
CA GLY A 154 -15.05 -0.75 -7.20
C GLY A 154 -15.23 0.61 -6.52
N ILE A 155 -14.23 1.12 -5.80
CA ILE A 155 -14.26 2.46 -5.20
C ILE A 155 -13.90 3.47 -6.29
N LYS A 156 -14.91 4.11 -6.89
CA LYS A 156 -14.72 5.01 -8.05
C LYS A 156 -13.84 6.23 -7.77
N GLU A 157 -14.04 6.86 -6.62
CA GLU A 157 -13.31 8.06 -6.18
C GLU A 157 -12.74 7.84 -4.77
N PRO A 158 -11.71 6.99 -4.64
CA PRO A 158 -11.18 6.62 -3.34
C PRO A 158 -10.51 7.82 -2.67
N THR A 159 -10.70 7.91 -1.37
CA THR A 159 -10.12 8.93 -0.53
C THR A 159 -8.73 8.52 -0.05
N VAL A 160 -7.77 9.42 -0.18
CA VAL A 160 -6.36 9.20 0.18
C VAL A 160 -6.01 9.99 1.42
N GLY A 161 -5.44 9.32 2.42
CA GLY A 161 -4.80 9.92 3.58
C GLY A 161 -3.32 9.53 3.65
N ILE A 162 -2.49 10.37 4.26
CA ILE A 162 -1.04 10.13 4.38
C ILE A 162 -0.73 9.94 5.86
N LEU A 163 -0.29 8.77 6.28
CA LEU A 163 0.10 8.54 7.66
C LEU A 163 1.25 9.49 8.03
N ASN A 164 1.20 10.06 9.23
CA ASN A 164 2.20 10.99 9.74
C ASN A 164 3.52 10.29 10.09
N VAL A 165 4.23 9.86 9.05
CA VAL A 165 5.60 9.35 9.08
C VAL A 165 6.53 10.38 8.43
N ASP A 166 7.82 10.19 8.64
CA ASP A 166 8.83 11.06 8.03
C ASP A 166 8.70 11.08 6.49
N GLY A 167 8.78 12.28 5.92
CA GLY A 167 8.48 12.58 4.52
C GLY A 167 7.02 12.86 4.17
N ALA A 168 6.05 12.66 5.08
CA ALA A 168 4.61 12.80 4.78
C ALA A 168 4.22 14.16 4.20
N ARG A 169 4.86 15.26 4.67
CA ARG A 169 4.60 16.62 4.17
C ARG A 169 5.11 16.84 2.76
N GLN A 170 6.26 16.27 2.40
CA GLN A 170 6.76 16.36 1.03
C GLN A 170 5.90 15.53 0.08
N VAL A 171 5.44 14.36 0.53
CA VAL A 171 4.46 13.53 -0.21
C VAL A 171 3.16 14.31 -0.44
N GLU A 172 2.63 14.97 0.59
CA GLU A 172 1.45 15.85 0.45
C GLU A 172 1.66 16.93 -0.62
N ARG A 173 2.80 17.62 -0.62
CA ARG A 173 3.11 18.64 -1.64
C ARG A 173 3.15 18.05 -3.05
N VAL A 174 3.86 16.93 -3.24
CA VAL A 174 3.98 16.27 -4.55
C VAL A 174 2.64 15.75 -5.04
N LEU A 175 1.80 15.19 -4.17
CA LEU A 175 0.46 14.73 -4.53
C LEU A 175 -0.47 15.89 -4.88
N ASN A 176 -0.36 17.04 -4.21
CA ASN A 176 -1.08 18.26 -4.61
C ASN A 176 -0.64 18.74 -6.00
N GLN A 177 0.66 18.79 -6.27
CA GLN A 177 1.18 19.14 -7.60
C GLN A 177 0.70 18.15 -8.68
N LEU A 178 0.66 16.86 -8.36
CA LEU A 178 0.14 15.82 -9.25
C LEU A 178 -1.35 16.03 -9.55
N LYS A 179 -2.13 16.42 -8.53
CA LYS A 179 -3.54 16.78 -8.67
C LYS A 179 -3.73 18.03 -9.53
N GLU A 180 -2.93 19.08 -9.33
CA GLU A 180 -2.95 20.30 -10.14
C GLU A 180 -2.60 20.04 -11.61
N ARG A 181 -1.72 19.06 -11.87
CA ARG A 181 -1.42 18.57 -13.23
C ARG A 181 -2.53 17.71 -13.85
N GLY A 182 -3.61 17.44 -13.12
CA GLY A 182 -4.83 16.84 -13.65
C GLY A 182 -5.06 15.38 -13.25
N TYR A 183 -4.26 14.78 -12.37
CA TYR A 183 -4.55 13.43 -11.84
C TYR A 183 -5.64 13.49 -10.75
N PRO A 184 -6.72 12.69 -10.83
CA PRO A 184 -7.82 12.77 -9.88
C PRO A 184 -7.45 12.17 -8.52
N ILE A 185 -7.09 13.04 -7.57
CA ILE A 185 -6.87 12.69 -6.17
C ILE A 185 -7.90 13.37 -5.28
N LYS A 186 -8.63 12.54 -4.52
CA LYS A 186 -9.53 12.98 -3.46
C LYS A 186 -8.85 12.75 -2.12
N PHE A 187 -8.49 13.82 -1.42
CA PHE A 187 -7.91 13.70 -0.09
C PHE A 187 -9.00 13.47 0.96
N ALA A 188 -8.74 12.55 1.87
CA ALA A 188 -9.51 12.38 3.09
C ALA A 188 -9.23 13.53 4.07
N GLN A 189 -10.05 13.62 5.11
CA GLN A 189 -9.86 14.55 6.22
C GLN A 189 -9.64 13.75 7.51
N SER A 190 -8.61 14.12 8.26
CA SER A 190 -8.35 13.57 9.59
C SER A 190 -9.54 13.82 10.51
N LEU A 191 -9.74 12.93 11.47
CA LEU A 191 -10.80 13.02 12.50
C LEU A 191 -10.58 14.14 13.52
N ARG A 192 -9.48 14.88 13.41
CA ARG A 192 -9.17 16.02 14.27
C ARG A 192 -10.04 17.22 13.93
N GLU A 193 -10.21 18.12 14.89
CA GLU A 193 -10.95 19.38 14.68
C GLU A 193 -10.28 20.26 13.61
N ASP A 194 -8.95 20.24 13.52
CA ASP A 194 -8.17 20.97 12.50
C ASP A 194 -8.10 20.24 11.14
N GLY A 195 -8.58 19.00 11.07
CA GLY A 195 -8.63 18.20 9.84
C GLY A 195 -7.27 17.93 9.20
N GLY A 196 -7.23 17.93 7.87
CA GLY A 196 -6.03 17.77 7.06
C GLY A 196 -5.82 16.35 6.51
N VAL A 197 -4.98 16.25 5.47
CA VAL A 197 -4.68 14.98 4.78
C VAL A 197 -3.66 14.11 5.53
N VAL A 198 -2.84 14.73 6.38
CA VAL A 198 -1.87 14.01 7.21
C VAL A 198 -2.60 13.40 8.42
N MET A 199 -2.52 12.07 8.50
CA MET A 199 -3.32 11.19 9.34
C MET A 199 -2.53 10.69 10.56
N ARG A 200 -3.21 10.49 11.68
CA ARG A 200 -2.65 9.87 12.89
C ARG A 200 -2.95 8.37 12.94
N GLY A 201 -2.40 7.67 13.93
CA GLY A 201 -2.77 6.28 14.20
C GLY A 201 -4.29 6.09 14.42
N ASN A 202 -4.97 7.03 15.07
CA ASN A 202 -6.41 6.98 15.28
C ASN A 202 -7.22 6.99 13.98
N ASP A 203 -6.75 7.73 12.97
CA ASP A 203 -7.36 7.79 11.64
C ASP A 203 -7.30 6.43 10.94
N LEU A 204 -6.15 5.77 11.02
CA LEU A 204 -5.96 4.39 10.54
C LEU A 204 -6.92 3.42 11.27
N LEU A 205 -6.98 3.47 12.60
CA LEU A 205 -7.84 2.59 13.40
C LEU A 205 -9.33 2.80 13.14
N ALA A 206 -9.74 4.00 12.72
CA ALA A 206 -11.13 4.35 12.47
C ALA A 206 -11.55 4.23 11.00
N ALA A 207 -10.61 3.89 10.09
CA ALA A 207 -10.77 3.95 8.64
C ALA A 207 -11.35 5.30 8.16
N SER A 208 -10.64 6.41 8.44
CA SER A 208 -11.06 7.75 7.97
C SER A 208 -10.76 8.03 6.50
N CYS A 209 -10.04 7.13 5.82
CA CYS A 209 -9.79 7.13 4.39
C CYS A 209 -9.94 5.72 3.79
N ASP A 210 -10.04 5.62 2.47
CA ASP A 210 -10.05 4.34 1.75
C ASP A 210 -8.62 3.81 1.56
N VAL A 211 -7.66 4.72 1.31
CA VAL A 211 -6.24 4.42 1.11
C VAL A 211 -5.40 5.21 2.11
N MET A 212 -4.67 4.50 2.97
CA MET A 212 -3.67 5.06 3.87
C MET A 212 -2.26 4.90 3.28
N VAL A 213 -1.62 6.01 2.97
CA VAL A 213 -0.26 6.04 2.42
C VAL A 213 0.76 6.02 3.57
N THR A 214 1.76 5.16 3.47
CA THR A 214 2.87 5.04 4.42
C THR A 214 4.11 4.52 3.69
N ASP A 215 5.30 4.65 4.29
CA ASP A 215 6.47 3.92 3.80
C ASP A 215 6.33 2.40 4.04
N THR A 216 7.10 1.62 3.29
CA THR A 216 7.03 0.15 3.30
C THR A 216 7.30 -0.46 4.67
N LEU A 217 8.27 0.05 5.43
CA LEU A 217 8.67 -0.57 6.70
C LEU A 217 7.59 -0.36 7.76
N THR A 218 7.08 0.87 7.87
CA THR A 218 5.95 1.16 8.75
C THR A 218 4.71 0.39 8.32
N GLY A 219 4.42 0.32 7.02
CA GLY A 219 3.29 -0.44 6.52
C GLY A 219 3.38 -1.95 6.83
N ASN A 220 4.56 -2.55 6.68
CA ASN A 220 4.81 -3.95 7.05
C ASN A 220 4.51 -4.21 8.53
N LEU A 221 4.97 -3.31 9.40
CA LEU A 221 4.73 -3.39 10.84
C LEU A 221 3.24 -3.27 11.16
N LEU A 222 2.55 -2.32 10.53
CA LEU A 222 1.12 -2.07 10.78
C LEU A 222 0.24 -3.25 10.36
N VAL A 223 0.50 -3.86 9.20
CA VAL A 223 -0.22 -5.09 8.79
C VAL A 223 -0.08 -6.17 9.84
N LYS A 224 1.16 -6.47 10.28
CA LYS A 224 1.42 -7.51 11.30
C LYS A 224 0.66 -7.26 12.59
N ILE A 225 0.75 -6.04 13.11
CA ILE A 225 0.08 -5.67 14.35
C ILE A 225 -1.44 -5.83 14.17
N LEU A 226 -2.02 -5.24 13.13
CA LEU A 226 -3.48 -5.25 12.95
C LEU A 226 -4.03 -6.64 12.60
N SER A 227 -3.23 -7.50 11.97
CA SER A 227 -3.62 -8.86 11.62
C SER A 227 -3.44 -9.88 12.76
N ALA A 228 -2.61 -9.60 13.78
CA ALA A 228 -2.28 -10.54 14.86
C ALA A 228 -2.44 -9.96 16.29
N PHE A 229 -3.05 -8.77 16.47
CA PHE A 229 -3.15 -8.15 17.79
C PHE A 229 -3.94 -8.96 18.82
N THR A 230 -4.87 -9.81 18.39
CA THR A 230 -5.70 -10.67 19.27
C THR A 230 -5.10 -12.04 19.54
N THR A 231 -4.03 -12.41 18.83
CA THR A 231 -3.45 -13.77 18.84
C THR A 231 -2.10 -13.83 19.54
N GLY A 232 -1.54 -12.69 19.94
CA GLY A 232 -0.22 -12.62 20.57
C GLY A 232 0.93 -12.43 19.57
N GLY A 233 0.63 -12.25 18.28
CA GLY A 233 1.60 -11.82 17.26
C GLY A 233 2.21 -12.94 16.40
N ASP A 234 2.02 -14.21 16.76
CA ASP A 234 2.56 -15.37 16.04
C ASP A 234 1.60 -15.96 14.98
N TYR A 235 0.32 -15.59 15.02
CA TYR A 235 -0.70 -16.06 14.09
C TYR A 235 -1.55 -14.89 13.58
N GLU A 236 -1.45 -14.53 12.30
CA GLU A 236 -2.33 -13.52 11.72
C GLU A 236 -3.71 -14.15 11.44
N SER A 237 -4.75 -13.67 12.13
CA SER A 237 -6.11 -14.23 12.10
C SER A 237 -7.13 -13.32 11.38
N ILE A 238 -6.79 -12.06 11.13
CA ILE A 238 -7.70 -11.06 10.56
C ILE A 238 -7.05 -10.27 9.42
N GLY A 239 -7.84 -9.88 8.42
CA GLY A 239 -7.42 -9.15 7.23
C GLY A 239 -7.32 -10.02 5.99
N PHE A 240 -6.69 -9.48 4.94
CA PHE A 240 -6.63 -10.06 3.59
C PHE A 240 -5.18 -10.25 3.09
N GLY A 241 -4.21 -10.22 4.00
CA GLY A 241 -2.79 -10.30 3.67
C GLY A 241 -2.18 -8.96 3.24
N TYR A 242 -1.02 -9.07 2.60
CA TYR A 242 -0.14 -7.94 2.25
C TYR A 242 -0.47 -7.37 0.86
N GLY A 243 -1.31 -8.08 0.10
CA GLY A 243 -1.96 -7.57 -1.10
C GLY A 243 -1.18 -7.79 -2.40
N PRO A 244 -1.70 -7.28 -3.54
CA PRO A 244 -1.10 -7.46 -4.86
C PRO A 244 0.14 -6.60 -5.01
N GLY A 245 1.16 -7.10 -5.72
CA GLY A 245 2.22 -6.25 -6.26
C GLY A 245 1.71 -5.36 -7.40
N ILE A 246 1.92 -4.06 -7.30
CA ILE A 246 1.53 -3.04 -8.29
C ILE A 246 2.76 -2.25 -8.72
N GLY A 247 2.90 -2.01 -10.01
CA GLY A 247 3.92 -1.14 -10.59
C GLY A 247 3.67 -0.91 -12.08
N GLU A 248 4.30 0.12 -12.63
CA GLU A 248 4.16 0.46 -14.05
C GLU A 248 4.68 -0.68 -14.93
N GLY A 249 3.83 -1.23 -15.80
CA GLY A 249 4.18 -2.35 -16.68
C GLY A 249 4.25 -3.72 -16.01
N TYR A 250 3.77 -3.84 -14.76
CA TYR A 250 3.68 -5.12 -14.06
C TYR A 250 2.28 -5.75 -14.20
N ASP A 251 2.20 -6.89 -14.89
CA ASP A 251 0.92 -7.48 -15.35
C ASP A 251 0.44 -8.72 -14.57
N ARG A 252 1.24 -9.24 -13.64
CA ARG A 252 0.89 -10.45 -12.86
C ARG A 252 0.16 -10.06 -11.57
N ILE A 253 -0.99 -10.69 -11.28
CA ILE A 253 -1.69 -10.49 -10.00
C ILE A 253 -1.15 -11.50 -8.99
N ILE A 254 -0.06 -11.13 -8.32
CA ILE A 254 0.57 -11.93 -7.27
C ILE A 254 0.32 -11.24 -5.93
N MET A 255 -0.36 -11.95 -5.04
CA MET A 255 -0.70 -11.51 -3.69
C MET A 255 0.30 -12.05 -2.69
N ILE A 256 0.69 -11.23 -1.73
CA ILE A 256 1.58 -11.65 -0.64
C ILE A 256 0.81 -11.97 0.64
N LEU A 257 1.21 -13.06 1.28
CA LEU A 257 0.89 -13.42 2.66
C LEU A 257 2.14 -13.35 3.53
N SER A 258 1.98 -13.24 4.84
CA SER A 258 3.06 -13.51 5.78
C SER A 258 3.21 -15.02 5.95
N ARG A 259 4.40 -15.48 6.33
CA ARG A 259 4.60 -16.87 6.76
C ARG A 259 3.79 -17.20 8.03
N ALA A 260 3.46 -16.19 8.82
CA ALA A 260 2.62 -16.28 10.01
C ALA A 260 1.11 -16.18 9.70
N SER A 261 0.72 -16.05 8.43
CA SER A 261 -0.69 -15.97 8.03
C SER A 261 -1.42 -17.29 8.26
N GLY A 262 -2.52 -17.22 9.00
CA GLY A 262 -3.42 -18.33 9.24
C GLY A 262 -4.41 -18.59 8.09
N ALA A 263 -5.12 -19.71 8.19
CA ALA A 263 -6.15 -20.11 7.22
C ALA A 263 -7.21 -19.02 6.91
N PRO A 264 -7.73 -18.25 7.90
CA PRO A 264 -8.70 -17.17 7.59
C PRO A 264 -8.11 -16.07 6.71
N VAL A 265 -6.86 -15.66 6.96
CA VAL A 265 -6.19 -14.62 6.17
C VAL A 265 -5.86 -15.14 4.79
N ALA A 266 -5.42 -16.40 4.66
CA ALA A 266 -5.20 -17.04 3.36
C ALA A 266 -6.50 -17.10 2.54
N ALA A 267 -7.62 -17.48 3.14
CA ALA A 267 -8.91 -17.52 2.47
C ALA A 267 -9.36 -16.13 1.99
N ASN A 268 -9.17 -15.11 2.82
CA ASN A 268 -9.47 -13.72 2.48
C ASN A 268 -8.53 -13.19 1.39
N ALA A 269 -7.24 -13.54 1.40
CA ALA A 269 -6.31 -13.15 0.35
C ALA A 269 -6.70 -13.75 -1.02
N ILE A 270 -7.20 -14.99 -1.05
CA ILE A 270 -7.76 -15.61 -2.26
C ILE A 270 -8.98 -14.82 -2.75
N LYS A 271 -9.90 -14.45 -1.84
CA LYS A 271 -11.04 -13.59 -2.18
C LYS A 271 -10.59 -12.25 -2.74
N PHE A 272 -9.63 -11.61 -2.10
CA PHE A 272 -9.08 -10.33 -2.54
C PHE A 272 -8.46 -10.45 -3.94
N ALA A 273 -7.70 -11.51 -4.22
CA ALA A 273 -7.18 -11.79 -5.55
C ALA A 273 -8.31 -11.88 -6.60
N ALA A 274 -9.38 -12.63 -6.27
CA ALA A 274 -10.51 -12.81 -7.17
C ALA A 274 -11.29 -11.50 -7.41
N ASP A 275 -11.44 -10.66 -6.38
CA ASP A 275 -12.08 -9.35 -6.49
C ASP A 275 -11.28 -8.43 -7.43
N LEU A 276 -9.95 -8.47 -7.36
CA LEU A 276 -9.07 -7.68 -8.24
C LEU A 276 -9.14 -8.13 -9.70
N VAL A 277 -9.23 -9.44 -9.95
CA VAL A 277 -9.45 -9.99 -11.30
C VAL A 277 -10.79 -9.51 -11.84
N LYS A 278 -11.88 -9.65 -11.08
CA LYS A 278 -13.23 -9.20 -11.47
C LYS A 278 -13.30 -7.69 -11.69
N GLY A 279 -12.52 -6.96 -10.91
CA GLY A 279 -12.35 -5.52 -11.01
C GLY A 279 -11.51 -5.04 -12.19
N ASN A 280 -10.99 -5.95 -13.03
CA ASN A 280 -10.09 -5.62 -14.14
C ASN A 280 -8.86 -4.81 -13.70
N LEU A 281 -8.22 -5.20 -12.59
CA LEU A 281 -7.04 -4.52 -12.04
C LEU A 281 -5.98 -4.19 -13.09
N LYS A 282 -5.68 -5.13 -14.01
CA LYS A 282 -4.67 -4.93 -15.06
C LYS A 282 -5.01 -3.75 -15.97
N GLU A 283 -6.26 -3.67 -16.39
CA GLU A 283 -6.73 -2.61 -17.29
C GLU A 283 -6.80 -1.26 -16.57
N ILE A 284 -7.28 -1.24 -15.32
CA ILE A 284 -7.28 -0.02 -14.50
C ILE A 284 -5.85 0.48 -14.29
N SER A 285 -4.93 -0.41 -13.91
CA SER A 285 -3.52 -0.07 -13.72
C SER A 285 -2.94 0.57 -14.98
N ARG A 286 -3.14 -0.05 -16.14
CA ARG A 286 -2.70 0.47 -17.45
C ARG A 286 -3.25 1.88 -17.71
N GLN A 287 -4.56 2.08 -17.52
CA GLN A 287 -5.22 3.37 -17.75
C GLN A 287 -4.69 4.47 -16.82
N GLU A 288 -4.49 4.18 -15.53
CA GLU A 288 -3.97 5.14 -14.56
C GLU A 288 -2.53 5.54 -14.89
N PHE A 289 -1.65 4.58 -15.23
CA PHE A 289 -0.28 4.90 -15.65
C PHE A 289 -0.20 5.65 -16.98
N GLU A 290 -1.06 5.33 -17.94
CA GLU A 290 -1.16 6.11 -19.19
C GLU A 290 -1.56 7.56 -18.91
N MET A 291 -2.51 7.78 -18.00
CA MET A 291 -2.90 9.13 -17.58
C MET A 291 -1.73 9.87 -16.91
N LEU A 292 -1.05 9.22 -15.96
CA LEU A 292 0.09 9.77 -15.25
C LEU A 292 1.24 10.14 -16.20
N ASN A 293 1.53 9.28 -17.18
CA ASN A 293 2.56 9.53 -18.18
C ASN A 293 2.19 10.70 -19.10
N ARG A 294 0.91 10.85 -19.49
CA ARG A 294 0.44 12.00 -20.29
C ARG A 294 0.64 13.35 -19.59
N ILE A 295 0.57 13.38 -18.26
CA ILE A 295 0.75 14.59 -17.45
C ILE A 295 2.19 14.80 -16.95
N GLY A 296 3.14 13.96 -17.42
CA GLY A 296 4.56 14.10 -17.09
C GLY A 296 4.87 13.93 -15.59
N TRP A 297 4.17 13.02 -14.89
CA TRP A 297 4.33 12.88 -13.43
C TRP A 297 5.75 12.52 -12.98
N LYS A 298 6.56 11.86 -13.82
CA LYS A 298 7.94 11.48 -13.52
C LYS A 298 8.83 12.68 -13.19
N ASP A 299 8.53 13.85 -13.75
CA ASP A 299 9.25 15.09 -13.48
C ASP A 299 9.06 15.58 -12.02
N LEU A 300 7.98 15.16 -11.36
CA LEU A 300 7.70 15.47 -9.95
C LEU A 300 8.41 14.50 -8.99
N LEU A 301 8.86 13.35 -9.50
CA LEU A 301 9.49 12.28 -8.72
C LEU A 301 11.00 12.42 -8.66
N SER A 302 11.61 12.91 -9.74
CA SER A 302 13.04 13.17 -9.77
C SER A 302 13.38 14.32 -8.82
N LYS A 303 14.23 14.07 -7.82
CA LYS A 303 14.89 15.15 -7.08
C LYS A 303 15.53 16.09 -8.09
N LYS A 304 15.14 17.37 -8.10
CA LYS A 304 16.14 18.39 -8.37
C LYS A 304 17.18 18.18 -7.28
N GLU A 305 18.39 17.80 -7.66
CA GLU A 305 19.53 17.83 -6.73
C GLU A 305 19.46 19.19 -6.04
N LYS A 306 19.27 19.19 -4.71
CA LYS A 306 19.57 20.38 -3.93
C LYS A 306 20.97 20.75 -4.37
N ALA A 307 21.17 21.99 -4.83
CA ALA A 307 22.50 22.51 -5.05
C ALA A 307 23.35 22.11 -3.84
N PRO A 308 24.59 21.61 -4.03
CA PRO A 308 25.43 21.16 -2.93
C PRO A 308 25.33 22.20 -1.83
N ALA A 309 24.94 21.76 -0.63
CA ALA A 309 24.74 22.63 0.51
C ALA A 309 25.89 23.62 0.52
N ALA A 310 25.59 24.88 0.22
CA ALA A 310 26.59 25.93 0.29
C ALA A 310 27.18 25.81 1.69
N ASP A 311 28.51 25.70 1.77
CA ASP A 311 29.28 25.50 2.99
C ASP A 311 28.52 26.03 4.21
N LEU A 312 28.11 25.12 5.09
CA LEU A 312 27.51 25.46 6.38
C LEU A 312 28.49 26.36 7.12
N GLN A 313 28.35 27.68 6.95
CA GLN A 313 28.89 28.63 7.90
C GLN A 313 28.32 28.23 9.27
N GLU A 314 29.16 28.15 10.29
CA GLU A 314 28.71 28.01 11.67
C GLU A 314 27.82 29.21 12.02
N VAL A 315 26.52 29.04 11.83
CA VAL A 315 25.53 30.04 12.22
C VAL A 315 25.52 30.08 13.75
N LYS A 316 25.96 31.21 14.30
CA LYS A 316 25.97 31.41 15.75
C LYS A 316 24.52 31.51 16.25
N MET A 317 24.17 30.66 17.22
CA MET A 317 22.87 30.69 17.89
C MET A 317 22.63 32.09 18.52
N PRO A 318 21.50 32.75 18.24
CA PRO A 318 21.09 34.00 18.89
C PRO A 318 20.91 33.84 20.40
N ASP A 319 20.82 34.96 21.13
CA ASP A 319 20.61 34.92 22.58
C ASP A 319 19.28 34.21 22.91
N PRO A 320 19.28 33.20 23.81
CA PRO A 320 18.09 32.45 24.13
C PRO A 320 16.96 33.32 24.68
N LYS A 321 15.74 33.10 24.18
CA LYS A 321 14.52 33.74 24.68
C LYS A 321 13.35 32.75 24.78
N PRO A 322 12.31 33.04 25.58
CA PRO A 322 11.17 32.15 25.75
C PRO A 322 10.45 31.88 24.42
N VAL A 323 10.37 30.61 24.04
CA VAL A 323 9.70 30.14 22.82
C VAL A 323 8.29 29.62 23.15
N ALA A 324 7.29 30.49 23.03
CA ALA A 324 5.90 30.19 23.38
C ALA A 324 5.08 29.69 22.19
N GLU A 325 5.42 30.10 20.97
CA GLU A 325 4.67 29.81 19.76
C GLU A 325 5.25 28.62 19.00
N GLU A 326 4.38 27.83 18.37
CA GLU A 326 4.76 26.63 17.60
C GLU A 326 4.40 26.78 16.12
N ILE A 327 5.41 26.75 15.26
CA ILE A 327 5.26 26.68 13.81
C ILE A 327 5.27 25.20 13.41
N SER A 328 4.10 24.71 13.00
CA SER A 328 3.90 23.34 12.53
C SER A 328 4.11 23.20 11.01
N GLY A 329 4.28 21.96 10.54
CA GLY A 329 4.33 21.66 9.09
C GLY A 329 5.73 21.56 8.49
N ILE A 330 6.74 21.44 9.36
CA ILE A 330 8.15 21.29 8.99
C ILE A 330 8.52 19.80 9.07
N ASP A 331 9.37 19.34 8.16
CA ASP A 331 9.81 17.94 8.13
C ASP A 331 10.95 17.70 9.13
N VAL A 332 11.04 16.49 9.70
CA VAL A 332 12.06 16.11 10.69
C VAL A 332 13.47 16.37 10.14
N LEU A 333 13.69 16.03 8.87
CA LEU A 333 15.00 16.15 8.24
C LEU A 333 15.39 17.61 7.95
N GLU A 334 14.41 18.51 7.89
CA GLU A 334 14.63 19.94 7.64
C GLU A 334 14.67 20.77 8.92
N LEU A 335 14.37 20.17 10.09
CA LEU A 335 14.34 20.88 11.37
C LEU A 335 15.66 21.63 11.65
N GLU A 336 16.80 20.96 11.51
CA GLU A 336 18.09 21.59 11.81
C GLU A 336 18.43 22.71 10.83
N ASP A 337 18.14 22.51 9.55
CA ASP A 337 18.39 23.50 8.51
C ASP A 337 17.49 24.72 8.70
N VAL A 338 16.23 24.50 9.08
CA VAL A 338 15.27 25.56 9.40
C VAL A 338 15.67 26.33 10.64
N VAL A 339 16.07 25.65 11.71
CA VAL A 339 16.59 26.31 12.92
C VAL A 339 17.79 27.18 12.57
N LYS A 340 18.74 26.66 11.78
CA LYS A 340 19.92 27.42 11.33
C LYS A 340 19.54 28.58 10.42
N LEU A 341 18.54 28.43 9.56
CA LEU A 341 18.04 29.52 8.71
C LEU A 341 17.50 30.67 9.58
N LEU A 342 16.69 30.36 10.58
CA LEU A 342 16.16 31.37 11.51
C LEU A 342 17.28 32.03 12.32
N TRP A 343 18.24 31.24 12.81
CA TRP A 343 19.41 31.76 13.50
C TRP A 343 20.24 32.70 12.61
N SER A 344 20.36 32.41 11.31
CA SER A 344 21.11 33.26 10.37
C SER A 344 20.45 34.63 10.14
N HIS A 345 19.17 34.75 10.46
CA HIS A 345 18.40 35.99 10.44
C HIS A 345 18.23 36.61 11.84
N GLY A 346 18.93 36.07 12.85
CA GLY A 346 18.91 36.60 14.23
C GLY A 346 17.69 36.17 15.06
N ILE A 347 16.85 35.26 14.55
CA ILE A 347 15.67 34.75 15.25
C ILE A 347 16.07 33.55 16.10
N TYR A 348 15.81 33.62 17.41
CA TYR A 348 16.02 32.46 18.28
C TYR A 348 14.89 31.45 18.09
N ALA A 349 15.26 30.24 17.65
CA ALA A 349 14.34 29.15 17.40
C ALA A 349 14.87 27.84 17.99
N GLU A 350 13.95 27.02 18.50
CA GLU A 350 14.23 25.66 18.98
C GLU A 350 13.43 24.65 18.15
N SER A 351 14.00 23.48 17.88
CA SER A 351 13.22 22.36 17.34
C SER A 351 12.50 21.61 18.47
N GLY A 352 11.30 21.12 18.18
CA GLY A 352 10.49 20.38 19.13
C GLY A 352 9.59 19.34 18.46
N MET A 353 8.90 18.56 19.30
CA MET A 353 7.89 17.60 18.88
C MET A 353 6.54 18.04 19.44
N GLY A 354 5.69 18.56 18.56
CA GLY A 354 4.31 18.92 18.89
C GLY A 354 3.37 17.73 18.75
N CYS A 355 2.09 17.95 19.06
CA CYS A 355 1.05 16.92 18.98
C CYS A 355 0.81 16.38 17.55
N THR A 356 1.27 17.09 16.52
CA THR A 356 1.03 16.81 15.09
C THR A 356 2.29 16.45 14.32
N GLY A 357 3.45 16.36 14.99
CA GLY A 357 4.74 16.10 14.36
C GLY A 357 5.81 17.12 14.75
N PRO A 358 6.87 17.25 13.95
CA PRO A 358 7.93 18.23 14.19
C PRO A 358 7.41 19.66 14.17
N VAL A 359 7.87 20.46 15.12
CA VAL A 359 7.53 21.89 15.22
C VAL A 359 8.80 22.71 15.44
N ILE A 360 8.76 23.97 14.99
CA ILE A 360 9.74 24.99 15.35
C ILE A 360 9.11 25.92 16.36
N ARG A 361 9.80 26.15 17.47
CA ARG A 361 9.34 26.99 18.56
C ARG A 361 10.06 28.33 18.50
N VAL A 362 9.30 29.43 18.50
CA VAL A 362 9.79 30.81 18.46
C VAL A 362 9.08 31.66 19.52
N SER A 363 9.61 32.85 19.81
CA SER A 363 8.92 33.83 20.65
C SER A 363 7.74 34.47 19.91
N GLU A 364 6.72 34.92 20.63
CA GLU A 364 5.53 35.59 20.07
C GLU A 364 5.88 36.78 19.16
N GLU A 365 6.89 37.58 19.54
CA GLU A 365 7.38 38.73 18.77
C GLU A 365 8.07 38.37 17.43
N ASP A 366 8.55 37.13 17.28
CA ASP A 366 9.28 36.68 16.07
C ASP A 366 8.41 35.84 15.13
N LEU A 367 7.18 35.49 15.54
CA LEU A 367 6.34 34.53 14.82
C LEU A 367 6.07 34.97 13.38
N GLU A 368 5.70 36.23 13.18
CA GLU A 368 5.33 36.78 11.87
C GLU A 368 6.54 36.80 10.90
N GLU A 369 7.71 37.20 11.40
CA GLU A 369 8.96 37.24 10.62
C GLU A 369 9.46 35.83 10.31
N ALA A 370 9.43 34.92 11.29
CA ALA A 370 9.78 33.52 11.11
C ALA A 370 8.88 32.84 10.06
N MET A 371 7.56 33.02 10.15
CA MET A 371 6.63 32.46 9.16
C MET A 371 6.91 32.97 7.74
N LYS A 372 7.24 34.25 7.60
CA LYS A 372 7.56 34.84 6.29
C LYS A 372 8.85 34.25 5.69
N LEU A 373 9.92 34.16 6.48
CA LEU A 373 11.18 33.56 6.05
C LEU A 373 11.01 32.09 5.64
N LEU A 374 10.21 31.34 6.39
CA LEU A 374 9.92 29.94 6.06
C LEU A 374 9.08 29.80 4.80
N GLN A 375 8.10 30.68 4.58
CA GLN A 375 7.33 30.70 3.32
C GLN A 375 8.22 31.01 2.11
N GLU A 376 9.15 31.95 2.23
CA GLU A 376 10.10 32.29 1.16
C GLU A 376 11.10 31.16 0.87
N ALA A 377 11.51 30.39 1.88
CA ALA A 377 12.44 29.28 1.73
C ALA A 377 11.80 27.96 1.26
N MET A 378 10.48 27.82 1.41
CA MET A 378 9.72 26.60 1.08
C MET A 378 8.95 26.68 -0.26
N GLN A 379 9.03 27.81 -0.97
CA GLN A 379 8.68 27.94 -2.40
C GLN A 379 9.78 27.35 -3.27
#